data_AF-A0A246B8P7-F1
#
_entry.id   AF-A0A246B8P7-F1
#
_cell.length_a   1.000
_cell.length_b   1.000
_cell.length_c   1.000
_cell.angle_alpha   90.00
_cell.angle_beta   90.00
_cell.angle_gamma   90.00
#
_symmetry.space_group_name_H-M   'P 1'
#
loop_
_entity.id
_entity.type
_entity.pdbx_description
1 polymer ?
#
loop_
_entity_poly.entity_id
_entity_poly.type
_entity_poly.pdbx_seq_one_letter_code
_entity_poly.pdbx_strand_id
1 'polypeptide(L)'
;MIWEISEINLSLIKILFMKKLMSFSLLMIFTTAFSQNISDYRSIYIPKEFADAKANKYGLKDVLKSKLKAKKFVIVENAAEFSCEMLKAEVSDTSNFIKNKVQLSFKDCNDKVIANYEGKSGIKEFEPGMKEALQFALNNVAVSAPKSTETTIIKEKSEPISEKKPETKAENSNLKNEAPTENKAESFSNGTFTFNKITISPNQFILANPNNSVPFAIFKTSTKKDVYHVQLENGSHTLGYWENGKIVIEIPNSDGSYTKEEFLKK
;
A
#
# COMPACT_ATOMS: atom_id res chain seq x y z
N MET A 1 34.68 58.30 -38.98
CA MET A 1 35.59 57.20 -39.38
C MET A 1 36.27 56.52 -38.20
N ILE A 2 37.17 57.19 -37.43
CA ILE A 2 37.86 56.53 -36.29
C ILE A 2 36.88 56.04 -35.21
N TRP A 3 35.83 56.82 -34.93
CA TRP A 3 34.85 56.52 -33.88
C TRP A 3 33.97 55.29 -34.19
N GLU A 4 33.55 55.07 -35.44
CA GLU A 4 32.72 53.90 -35.81
C GLU A 4 33.48 52.56 -35.66
N ILE A 5 34.79 52.57 -35.88
CA ILE A 5 35.65 51.37 -35.74
C ILE A 5 35.69 50.89 -34.28
N SER A 6 35.50 51.81 -33.32
CA SER A 6 35.41 51.49 -31.88
C SER A 6 34.16 50.66 -31.55
N GLU A 7 32.98 51.11 -31.99
CA GLU A 7 31.72 50.44 -31.67
C GLU A 7 31.59 49.06 -32.31
N ILE A 8 32.09 48.90 -33.54
CA ILE A 8 32.10 47.61 -34.25
C ILE A 8 32.92 46.57 -33.48
N ASN A 9 34.10 46.94 -32.99
CA ASN A 9 34.94 46.04 -32.17
C ASN A 9 34.26 45.69 -30.84
N LEU A 10 33.66 46.67 -30.16
CA LEU A 10 32.94 46.43 -28.90
C LEU A 10 31.72 45.51 -29.09
N SER A 11 31.03 45.61 -30.23
CA SER A 11 29.93 44.72 -30.62
C SER A 11 30.41 43.28 -30.87
N LEU A 12 31.47 43.10 -31.67
CA LEU A 12 32.05 41.79 -31.97
C LEU A 12 32.56 41.08 -30.70
N ILE A 13 33.21 41.80 -29.79
CA ILE A 13 33.68 41.26 -28.50
C ILE A 13 32.50 40.76 -27.65
N LYS A 14 31.39 41.52 -27.57
CA LYS A 14 30.18 41.08 -26.87
C LYS A 14 29.58 39.81 -27.47
N ILE A 15 29.49 39.71 -28.80
CA ILE A 15 28.95 38.54 -29.51
C ILE A 15 29.83 37.29 -29.26
N LEU A 16 31.16 37.44 -29.28
CA LEU A 16 32.09 36.36 -28.97
C LEU A 16 31.98 35.90 -27.50
N PHE A 17 31.80 36.84 -26.57
CA PHE A 17 31.62 36.53 -25.15
C PHE A 17 30.30 35.78 -24.89
N MET A 18 29.19 36.24 -25.49
CA MET A 18 27.88 35.58 -25.38
C MET A 18 27.87 34.18 -26.00
N LYS A 19 28.53 33.97 -27.15
CA LYS A 19 28.72 32.61 -27.72
C LYS A 19 29.52 31.69 -26.79
N LYS A 20 30.57 32.20 -26.14
CA LYS A 20 31.40 31.39 -25.24
C LYS A 20 30.66 31.03 -23.94
N LEU A 21 29.82 31.92 -23.42
CA LEU A 21 28.90 31.63 -22.30
C LEU A 21 27.85 30.58 -22.68
N MET A 22 27.22 30.70 -23.85
CA MET A 22 26.19 29.74 -24.29
C MET A 22 26.74 28.32 -24.46
N SER A 23 28.02 28.18 -24.85
CA SER A 23 28.70 26.89 -24.97
C SER A 23 29.00 26.21 -23.61
N PHE A 24 29.10 26.97 -22.51
CA PHE A 24 29.43 26.41 -21.19
C PHE A 24 28.23 25.79 -20.46
N SER A 25 27.00 26.09 -20.90
CA SER A 25 25.76 25.66 -20.22
C SER A 25 25.37 24.19 -20.45
N LEU A 26 26.10 23.44 -21.28
CA LEU A 26 25.67 22.11 -21.76
C LEU A 26 26.18 20.93 -20.91
N LEU A 27 27.06 21.16 -19.93
CA LEU A 27 27.52 20.11 -19.01
C LEU A 27 26.54 19.87 -17.85
N MET A 28 25.25 19.65 -18.18
CA MET A 28 24.28 19.12 -17.21
C MET A 28 24.66 17.68 -16.88
N ILE A 29 25.25 17.50 -15.69
CA ILE A 29 25.62 16.19 -15.18
C ILE A 29 24.33 15.40 -14.92
N PHE A 30 24.07 14.38 -15.74
CA PHE A 30 23.03 13.39 -15.48
C PHE A 30 23.40 12.52 -14.27
N THR A 31 23.23 13.06 -13.07
CA THR A 31 23.21 12.26 -11.84
C THR A 31 21.94 11.40 -11.87
N THR A 32 22.09 10.15 -12.32
CA THR A 32 21.06 9.14 -12.22
C THR A 32 20.81 8.81 -10.76
N ALA A 33 19.91 9.58 -10.14
CA ALA A 33 19.41 9.30 -8.81
C ALA A 33 18.70 7.95 -8.82
N PHE A 34 19.40 6.90 -8.38
CA PHE A 34 18.81 5.58 -8.14
C PHE A 34 17.72 5.72 -7.08
N SER A 35 16.48 5.85 -7.55
CA SER A 35 15.29 5.94 -6.70
C SER A 35 15.08 4.58 -6.03
N GLN A 36 15.53 4.48 -4.78
CA GLN A 36 15.36 3.30 -3.95
C GLN A 36 13.88 3.18 -3.59
N ASN A 37 13.18 2.24 -4.21
CA ASN A 37 11.73 2.10 -4.03
C ASN A 37 11.41 1.27 -2.80
N ILE A 38 10.38 1.67 -2.03
CA ILE A 38 9.96 0.97 -0.80
C ILE A 38 9.63 -0.51 -1.05
N SER A 39 9.11 -0.83 -2.24
CA SER A 39 8.74 -2.18 -2.67
C SER A 39 9.92 -3.14 -2.81
N ASP A 40 11.14 -2.62 -3.05
CA ASP A 40 12.32 -3.45 -3.28
C ASP A 40 12.85 -4.10 -1.98
N TYR A 41 12.37 -3.64 -0.83
CA TYR A 41 12.75 -4.15 0.49
C TYR A 41 11.75 -5.20 1.00
N ARG A 42 12.29 -6.28 1.58
CA ARG A 42 11.51 -7.37 2.17
C ARG A 42 11.13 -7.13 3.64
N SER A 43 12.01 -6.47 4.39
CA SER A 43 11.93 -6.34 5.84
C SER A 43 11.93 -4.88 6.28
N ILE A 44 11.08 -4.56 7.26
CA ILE A 44 10.97 -3.24 7.87
C ILE A 44 11.18 -3.38 9.38
N TYR A 45 12.14 -2.64 9.91
CA TYR A 45 12.34 -2.47 11.34
C TYR A 45 11.39 -1.38 11.88
N ILE A 46 10.60 -1.72 12.89
CA ILE A 46 9.77 -0.77 13.63
C ILE A 46 10.41 -0.59 15.02
N PRO A 47 10.84 0.62 15.41
CA PRO A 47 11.49 0.84 16.69
C PRO A 47 10.51 0.69 17.86
N LYS A 48 11.04 0.35 19.04
CA LYS A 48 10.23 0.24 20.27
C LYS A 48 9.50 1.55 20.60
N GLU A 49 10.10 2.70 20.30
CA GLU A 49 9.49 4.02 20.37
C GLU A 49 9.95 4.82 19.14
N PHE A 50 9.04 5.56 18.52
CA PHE A 50 9.35 6.51 17.44
C PHE A 50 10.13 7.70 17.99
N ALA A 51 10.97 8.32 17.15
CA ALA A 51 11.75 9.50 17.51
C ALA A 51 10.86 10.70 17.92
N ASP A 52 9.62 10.77 17.43
CA ASP A 52 8.62 11.72 17.93
C ASP A 52 7.83 11.12 19.11
N ALA A 53 8.09 11.63 20.31
CA ALA A 53 7.40 11.25 21.54
C ALA A 53 5.88 11.51 21.54
N LYS A 54 5.33 12.28 20.59
CA LYS A 54 3.88 12.41 20.40
C LYS A 54 3.28 11.20 19.67
N ALA A 55 3.94 10.71 18.62
CA ALA A 55 3.45 9.57 17.82
C ALA A 55 3.29 8.28 18.66
N ASN A 56 4.12 8.12 19.70
CA ASN A 56 4.04 7.01 20.64
C ASN A 56 2.74 6.99 21.49
N LYS A 57 2.01 8.11 21.60
CA LYS A 57 0.85 8.25 22.52
C LYS A 57 -0.46 7.67 22.00
N TYR A 58 -0.60 7.47 20.68
CA TYR A 58 -1.90 7.18 20.04
C TYR A 58 -2.02 5.74 19.50
N GLY A 59 -1.25 4.78 20.02
CA GLY A 59 -1.29 3.38 19.57
C GLY A 59 -0.90 3.16 18.10
N LEU A 60 -0.12 4.09 17.53
CA LEU A 60 0.18 4.12 16.09
C LEU A 60 1.01 2.93 15.60
N LYS A 61 1.81 2.32 16.50
CA LYS A 61 2.67 1.17 16.17
C LYS A 61 1.87 -0.05 15.70
N ASP A 62 0.74 -0.35 16.33
CA ASP A 62 -0.07 -1.53 15.98
C ASP A 62 -0.76 -1.36 14.62
N VAL A 63 -1.19 -0.13 14.31
CA VAL A 63 -1.71 0.25 12.99
C VAL A 63 -0.63 0.09 11.92
N LEU A 64 0.58 0.60 12.17
CA LEU A 64 1.74 0.48 11.29
C LEU A 64 2.09 -1.00 11.02
N LYS A 65 2.29 -1.77 12.10
CA LYS A 65 2.63 -3.19 12.08
C LYS A 65 1.59 -4.04 11.33
N SER A 66 0.30 -3.81 11.60
CA SER A 66 -0.80 -4.53 10.94
C SER A 66 -0.86 -4.25 9.43
N LYS A 67 -0.81 -2.98 9.04
CA LYS A 67 -0.92 -2.56 7.63
C LYS A 67 0.33 -2.92 6.80
N LEU A 68 1.53 -2.85 7.36
CA LEU A 68 2.75 -3.28 6.66
C LEU A 68 2.81 -4.80 6.48
N LYS A 69 2.37 -5.59 7.47
CA LYS A 69 2.17 -7.04 7.29
C LYS A 69 1.15 -7.37 6.19
N ALA A 70 0.05 -6.61 6.11
CA ALA A 70 -0.92 -6.75 5.01
C ALA A 70 -0.29 -6.45 3.64
N LYS A 71 0.64 -5.50 3.56
CA LYS A 71 1.48 -5.18 2.38
C LYS A 71 2.70 -6.10 2.21
N LYS A 72 2.69 -7.28 2.84
CA LYS A 72 3.68 -8.37 2.70
C LYS A 72 5.10 -8.10 3.24
N PHE A 73 5.31 -6.98 3.94
CA PHE A 73 6.61 -6.72 4.60
C PHE A 73 6.78 -7.60 5.84
N VAL A 74 7.98 -8.16 6.01
CA VAL A 74 8.41 -8.79 7.27
C VAL A 74 8.69 -7.68 8.29
N ILE A 75 8.18 -7.82 9.51
CA ILE A 75 8.36 -6.81 10.57
C ILE A 75 9.37 -7.31 11.60
N VAL A 76 10.43 -6.54 11.79
CA VAL A 76 11.43 -6.70 12.83
C VAL A 76 11.22 -5.64 13.90
N GLU A 77 11.35 -6.01 15.17
CA GLU A 77 11.15 -5.09 16.32
C GLU A 77 12.36 -5.07 17.28
N ASN A 78 13.35 -5.94 17.05
CA ASN A 78 14.60 -5.98 17.80
C ASN A 78 15.64 -5.08 17.12
N ALA A 79 16.18 -4.11 17.87
CA ALA A 79 17.21 -3.20 17.36
C ALA A 79 18.50 -3.91 16.96
N ALA A 80 18.81 -5.07 17.57
CA ALA A 80 20.01 -5.86 17.24
C ALA A 80 19.92 -6.60 15.89
N GLU A 81 18.73 -6.70 15.30
CA GLU A 81 18.48 -7.33 13.99
C GLU A 81 18.42 -6.30 12.84
N PHE A 82 18.52 -5.00 13.14
CA PHE A 82 18.44 -3.95 12.11
C PHE A 82 19.73 -3.88 11.28
N SER A 83 19.61 -4.18 9.98
CA SER A 83 20.70 -4.11 9.00
C SER A 83 20.36 -3.16 7.84
N CYS A 84 21.35 -2.83 7.01
CA CYS A 84 21.17 -2.03 5.79
C CYS A 84 20.29 -2.70 4.71
N GLU A 85 19.94 -3.98 4.86
CA GLU A 85 18.99 -4.70 4.01
C GLU A 85 17.52 -4.43 4.40
N MET A 86 17.32 -3.72 5.51
CA MET A 86 16.01 -3.35 6.04
C MET A 86 15.83 -1.84 6.05
N LEU A 87 14.57 -1.40 6.06
CA LEU A 87 14.25 0.02 6.30
C LEU A 87 13.67 0.22 7.69
N LYS A 88 14.12 1.27 8.37
CA LYS A 88 13.56 1.74 9.63
C LYS A 88 12.33 2.60 9.35
N ALA A 89 11.18 2.23 9.92
CA ALA A 89 9.95 3.02 9.84
C ALA A 89 9.83 3.97 11.05
N GLU A 90 9.82 5.27 10.78
CA GLU A 90 9.57 6.33 11.76
C GLU A 90 8.22 6.99 11.51
N VAL A 91 7.54 7.39 12.58
CA VAL A 91 6.24 8.06 12.54
C VAL A 91 6.34 9.36 13.33
N SER A 92 5.93 10.48 12.74
CA SER A 92 5.89 11.79 13.41
C SER A 92 4.53 12.48 13.29
N ASP A 93 4.22 13.28 14.30
CA ASP A 93 3.01 14.07 14.43
C ASP A 93 3.22 15.45 13.81
N THR A 94 2.74 15.60 12.58
CA THR A 94 2.80 16.84 11.80
C THR A 94 1.51 17.67 11.93
N SER A 95 0.67 17.38 12.94
CA SER A 95 -0.63 18.00 13.14
C SER A 95 -0.57 19.51 13.34
N ASN A 96 -1.66 20.17 12.99
CA ASN A 96 -1.90 21.57 13.32
C ASN A 96 -3.24 21.67 14.08
N PHE A 97 -3.50 22.80 14.73
CA PHE A 97 -4.73 23.06 15.51
C PHE A 97 -6.06 22.70 14.79
N ILE A 98 -6.06 22.66 13.46
CA ILE A 98 -7.24 22.41 12.62
C ILE A 98 -7.39 20.93 12.21
N LYS A 99 -6.29 20.16 12.10
CA LYS A 99 -6.30 18.79 11.55
C LYS A 99 -5.19 17.91 12.14
N ASN A 100 -5.58 16.68 12.49
CA ASN A 100 -4.67 15.58 12.80
C ASN A 100 -3.91 15.16 11.53
N LYS A 101 -2.58 15.07 11.60
CA LYS A 101 -1.70 14.66 10.50
C LYS A 101 -0.57 13.77 11.00
N VAL A 102 -0.21 12.81 10.17
CA VAL A 102 0.91 11.90 10.41
C VAL A 102 1.83 11.91 9.19
N GLN A 103 3.13 11.98 9.44
CA GLN A 103 4.15 11.62 8.47
C GLN A 103 4.75 10.25 8.82
N LEU A 104 4.79 9.37 7.83
CA LEU A 104 5.46 8.07 7.88
C LEU A 104 6.71 8.14 6.99
N SER A 105 7.88 8.09 7.60
CA SER A 105 9.17 8.14 6.92
C SER A 105 9.87 6.79 7.00
N PHE A 106 10.33 6.27 5.88
CA PHE A 106 11.18 5.07 5.82
C PHE A 106 12.62 5.50 5.58
N LYS A 107 13.54 4.96 6.38
CA LYS A 107 14.97 5.30 6.34
C LYS A 107 15.85 4.07 6.15
N ASP A 108 17.02 4.26 5.54
CA ASP A 108 18.08 3.25 5.54
C ASP A 108 18.83 3.20 6.89
N CYS A 109 19.86 2.35 6.96
CA CYS A 109 20.76 2.24 8.12
C CYS A 109 21.62 3.49 8.40
N ASN A 110 21.67 4.45 7.46
CA ASN A 110 22.40 5.71 7.57
C ASN A 110 21.47 6.88 7.95
N ASP A 111 20.26 6.57 8.45
CA ASP A 111 19.17 7.51 8.76
C ASP A 111 18.68 8.38 7.57
N LYS A 112 19.10 8.05 6.33
CA LYS A 112 18.69 8.72 5.09
C LYS A 112 17.25 8.32 4.74
N VAL A 113 16.38 9.30 4.52
CA VAL A 113 14.99 9.05 4.09
C VAL A 113 14.97 8.50 2.67
N ILE A 114 14.35 7.31 2.52
CA ILE A 114 14.18 6.58 1.26
C ILE A 114 12.80 6.84 0.67
N ALA A 115 11.76 6.82 1.51
CA ALA A 115 10.39 7.16 1.12
C ALA A 115 9.68 7.91 2.25
N ASN A 116 8.75 8.78 1.91
CA ASN A 116 8.00 9.60 2.86
C ASN A 116 6.53 9.70 2.45
N TYR A 117 5.61 9.46 3.38
CA TYR A 117 4.18 9.43 3.12
C TYR A 117 3.45 10.27 4.17
N GLU A 118 2.64 11.24 3.73
CA GLU A 118 1.81 12.06 4.61
C GLU A 118 0.36 11.59 4.55
N GLY A 119 -0.31 11.57 5.70
CA GLY A 119 -1.75 11.33 5.80
C GLY A 119 -2.41 12.33 6.75
N LYS A 120 -3.68 12.65 6.48
CA LYS A 120 -4.42 13.74 7.14
C LYS A 120 -5.84 13.31 7.44
N SER A 121 -6.26 13.39 8.70
CA SER A 121 -7.63 13.04 9.10
C SER A 121 -8.54 14.28 9.20
N GLY A 122 -9.84 14.06 9.02
CA GLY A 122 -10.90 15.03 9.34
C GLY A 122 -11.49 14.88 10.74
N ILE A 123 -11.20 13.76 11.43
CA ILE A 123 -11.62 13.49 12.81
C ILE A 123 -10.89 14.46 13.74
N LYS A 124 -11.61 15.05 14.69
CA LYS A 124 -11.05 16.07 15.62
C LYS A 124 -10.33 15.43 16.79
N GLU A 125 -10.89 14.32 17.27
CA GLU A 125 -10.41 13.51 18.37
C GLU A 125 -9.03 12.91 18.03
N PHE A 126 -8.00 13.30 18.79
CA PHE A 126 -6.60 13.02 18.45
C PHE A 126 -6.30 11.54 18.20
N GLU A 127 -6.68 10.63 19.10
CA GLU A 127 -6.31 9.22 18.96
C GLU A 127 -6.90 8.55 17.70
N PRO A 128 -8.23 8.58 17.44
CA PRO A 128 -8.78 8.02 16.20
C PRO A 128 -8.32 8.80 14.96
N GLY A 129 -8.20 10.13 15.04
CA GLY A 129 -7.72 10.94 13.91
C GLY A 129 -6.26 10.66 13.53
N MET A 130 -5.38 10.43 14.49
CA MET A 130 -3.98 10.06 14.24
C MET A 130 -3.86 8.63 13.71
N LYS A 131 -4.69 7.69 14.21
CA LYS A 131 -4.79 6.34 13.64
C LYS A 131 -5.31 6.35 12.20
N GLU A 132 -6.31 7.16 11.89
CA GLU A 132 -6.84 7.33 10.53
C GLU A 132 -5.81 8.00 9.60
N ALA A 133 -5.19 9.09 10.05
CA ALA A 133 -4.14 9.79 9.30
C ALA A 133 -2.98 8.83 8.92
N LEU A 134 -2.52 8.01 9.87
CA LEU A 134 -1.51 6.98 9.59
C LEU A 134 -2.02 5.92 8.58
N GLN A 135 -3.29 5.52 8.62
CA GLN A 135 -3.85 4.62 7.61
C GLN A 135 -3.84 5.26 6.21
N PHE A 136 -4.17 6.54 6.07
CA PHE A 136 -4.09 7.24 4.79
C PHE A 136 -2.66 7.39 4.28
N ALA A 137 -1.68 7.65 5.15
CA ALA A 137 -0.26 7.60 4.78
C ALA A 137 0.13 6.21 4.26
N LEU A 138 -0.29 5.15 4.98
CA LEU A 138 -0.01 3.76 4.64
C LEU A 138 -0.67 3.30 3.34
N ASN A 139 -1.85 3.80 2.97
CA ASN A 139 -2.50 3.41 1.72
C ASN A 139 -1.57 3.62 0.50
N ASN A 140 -0.81 4.72 0.49
CA ASN A 140 0.13 5.11 -0.58
C ASN A 140 1.45 4.30 -0.60
N VAL A 141 1.73 3.49 0.43
CA VAL A 141 2.93 2.64 0.46
C VAL A 141 2.74 1.47 -0.51
N ALA A 142 3.73 1.16 -1.36
CA ALA A 142 3.65 0.02 -2.27
C ALA A 142 3.61 -1.32 -1.50
N VAL A 143 3.15 -2.39 -2.15
CA VAL A 143 3.30 -3.76 -1.63
C VAL A 143 4.76 -4.19 -1.76
N SER A 144 5.28 -4.95 -0.80
CA SER A 144 6.62 -5.53 -0.88
C SER A 144 6.71 -6.49 -2.09
N ALA A 145 7.63 -6.20 -2.99
CA ALA A 145 7.90 -6.94 -4.22
C ALA A 145 9.42 -6.95 -4.47
N PRO A 146 10.23 -7.51 -3.54
CA PRO A 146 11.69 -7.48 -3.64
C PRO A 146 12.13 -8.21 -4.91
N LYS A 147 12.89 -7.51 -5.77
CA LYS A 147 13.48 -8.10 -6.97
C LYS A 147 14.42 -9.23 -6.55
N SER A 148 14.17 -10.44 -7.05
CA SER A 148 14.92 -11.64 -6.65
C SER A 148 16.32 -11.68 -7.27
N THR A 149 17.25 -10.92 -6.69
CA THR A 149 18.67 -11.26 -6.80
C THR A 149 18.90 -12.53 -5.97
N GLU A 150 19.46 -13.56 -6.59
CA GLU A 150 19.68 -14.85 -5.94
C GLU A 150 20.72 -14.75 -4.81
N THR A 151 20.36 -15.12 -3.58
CA THR A 151 21.29 -15.67 -2.56
C THR A 151 20.50 -16.35 -1.42
N THR A 152 20.86 -17.61 -1.17
CA THR A 152 20.68 -18.41 0.06
C THR A 152 19.33 -18.41 0.80
N ILE A 153 18.66 -19.56 0.72
CA ILE A 153 17.61 -19.97 1.66
C ILE A 153 18.22 -20.21 3.05
N ILE A 154 17.91 -19.37 4.03
CA ILE A 154 18.08 -19.74 5.45
C ILE A 154 16.86 -20.58 5.86
N LYS A 155 17.10 -21.86 6.17
CA LYS A 155 16.11 -22.73 6.80
C LYS A 155 15.99 -22.36 8.27
N GLU A 156 14.85 -21.81 8.68
CA GLU A 156 14.52 -21.78 10.11
C GLU A 156 13.95 -23.14 10.53
N LYS A 157 14.47 -23.66 11.64
CA LYS A 157 14.21 -25.01 12.14
C LYS A 157 13.15 -24.95 13.24
N SER A 158 11.98 -25.54 13.01
CA SER A 158 11.01 -25.85 14.07
C SER A 158 10.95 -27.36 14.31
N GLU A 159 11.42 -27.80 15.48
CA GLU A 159 11.20 -29.17 15.98
C GLU A 159 9.82 -29.28 16.65
N PRO A 160 9.17 -30.45 16.60
CA PRO A 160 7.78 -30.60 17.03
C PRO A 160 7.66 -30.76 18.55
N ILE A 161 6.75 -29.98 19.17
CA ILE A 161 6.19 -30.35 20.48
C ILE A 161 5.10 -31.40 20.26
N SER A 162 5.20 -32.49 21.01
CA SER A 162 4.19 -33.55 21.07
C SER A 162 3.29 -33.33 22.27
N GLU A 163 1.98 -33.43 22.07
CA GLU A 163 1.01 -33.64 23.15
C GLU A 163 0.06 -34.79 22.78
N LYS A 164 -0.39 -35.55 23.79
CA LYS A 164 -0.79 -36.95 23.62
C LYS A 164 -2.04 -37.31 24.43
N LYS A 165 -3.10 -37.74 23.76
CA LYS A 165 -4.16 -38.58 24.36
C LYS A 165 -4.48 -39.80 23.45
N PRO A 166 -5.02 -40.89 24.01
CA PRO A 166 -4.80 -42.23 23.45
C PRO A 166 -5.81 -42.67 22.40
N GLU A 167 -5.37 -43.62 21.56
CA GLU A 167 -6.19 -44.43 20.67
C GLU A 167 -7.04 -45.48 21.41
N THR A 168 -8.03 -46.05 20.73
CA THR A 168 -8.31 -47.50 20.55
C THR A 168 -9.56 -47.58 19.64
N LYS A 169 -9.40 -47.78 18.32
CA LYS A 169 -9.40 -49.08 17.60
C LYS A 169 -10.76 -49.81 17.58
N ALA A 170 -11.20 -50.43 16.47
CA ALA A 170 -10.78 -50.35 15.06
C ALA A 170 -11.92 -50.87 14.13
N GLU A 171 -11.95 -50.47 12.85
CA GLU A 171 -11.65 -51.33 11.67
C GLU A 171 -12.96 -51.76 10.93
N ASN A 172 -13.08 -51.84 9.58
CA ASN A 172 -12.27 -51.45 8.40
C ASN A 172 -13.18 -50.58 7.47
N SER A 173 -13.06 -50.34 6.14
CA SER A 173 -12.16 -50.76 5.06
C SER A 173 -12.09 -49.75 3.90
N ASN A 174 -10.98 -49.78 3.17
CA ASN A 174 -10.76 -49.28 1.79
C ASN A 174 -10.80 -47.77 1.49
N LEU A 175 -10.07 -47.40 0.44
CA LEU A 175 -9.76 -46.03 0.03
C LEU A 175 -10.62 -45.58 -1.16
N LYS A 176 -11.11 -44.34 -1.12
CA LYS A 176 -11.06 -43.44 -2.28
C LYS A 176 -11.03 -41.98 -1.83
N ASN A 177 -10.39 -41.12 -2.63
CA ASN A 177 -10.36 -39.69 -2.35
C ASN A 177 -11.75 -39.09 -2.54
N GLU A 178 -12.34 -38.54 -1.49
CA GLU A 178 -13.58 -37.78 -1.55
C GLU A 178 -13.32 -36.36 -1.03
N ALA A 179 -13.54 -35.37 -1.91
CA ALA A 179 -13.38 -33.96 -1.57
C ALA A 179 -14.69 -33.43 -0.94
N PRO A 180 -14.64 -32.71 0.20
CA PRO A 180 -15.84 -32.13 0.81
C PRO A 180 -16.50 -31.02 -0.02
N THR A 181 -17.37 -31.46 -0.93
CA THR A 181 -18.66 -30.86 -1.29
C THR A 181 -18.67 -29.36 -1.61
N GLU A 182 -18.55 -29.08 -2.91
CA GLU A 182 -19.35 -28.13 -3.68
C GLU A 182 -20.28 -27.20 -2.87
N ASN A 183 -19.73 -26.10 -2.36
CA ASN A 183 -20.54 -24.90 -2.14
C ASN A 183 -20.70 -24.20 -3.49
N LYS A 184 -21.94 -23.94 -3.92
CA LYS A 184 -22.23 -23.22 -5.18
C LYS A 184 -21.81 -21.75 -5.06
N ALA A 185 -20.53 -21.48 -5.35
CA ALA A 185 -20.00 -20.13 -5.46
C ALA A 185 -20.70 -19.40 -6.61
N GLU A 186 -21.52 -18.41 -6.27
CA GLU A 186 -22.14 -17.55 -7.27
C GLU A 186 -21.04 -16.68 -7.90
N SER A 187 -20.67 -16.96 -9.15
CA SER A 187 -19.63 -16.22 -9.86
C SER A 187 -20.24 -15.00 -10.56
N PHE A 188 -19.51 -13.89 -10.55
CA PHE A 188 -19.92 -12.60 -11.11
C PHE A 188 -18.85 -12.05 -12.06
N SER A 189 -19.25 -11.41 -13.15
CA SER A 189 -18.36 -11.08 -14.28
C SER A 189 -18.81 -9.83 -15.04
N ASN A 190 -17.87 -8.91 -15.30
CA ASN A 190 -18.06 -7.79 -16.24
C ASN A 190 -17.53 -8.09 -17.66
N GLY A 191 -17.00 -9.31 -17.87
CA GLY A 191 -16.45 -9.78 -19.15
C GLY A 191 -14.92 -9.85 -19.12
N THR A 192 -14.27 -8.83 -18.57
CA THR A 192 -12.81 -8.79 -18.37
C THR A 192 -12.38 -9.55 -17.11
N PHE A 193 -13.11 -9.36 -16.01
CA PHE A 193 -12.83 -9.98 -14.72
C PHE A 193 -13.93 -10.97 -14.32
N THR A 194 -13.60 -11.89 -13.41
CA THR A 194 -14.57 -12.78 -12.78
C THR A 194 -14.23 -12.94 -11.31
N PHE A 195 -15.25 -12.77 -10.46
CA PHE A 195 -15.16 -12.74 -9.02
C PHE A 195 -16.14 -13.74 -8.41
N ASN A 196 -15.73 -14.44 -7.36
CA ASN A 196 -16.60 -15.32 -6.59
C ASN A 196 -17.28 -14.50 -5.50
N LYS A 197 -18.62 -14.58 -5.41
CA LYS A 197 -19.37 -14.02 -4.28
C LYS A 197 -19.24 -14.94 -3.07
N ILE A 198 -18.74 -14.41 -1.97
CA ILE A 198 -18.58 -15.14 -0.70
C ILE A 198 -19.35 -14.40 0.39
N THR A 199 -20.36 -15.04 0.97
CA THR A 199 -21.12 -14.49 2.09
C THR A 199 -20.31 -14.64 3.37
N ILE A 200 -20.07 -13.53 4.09
CA ILE A 200 -19.32 -13.50 5.36
C ILE A 200 -20.27 -13.50 6.55
N SER A 201 -21.42 -12.83 6.41
CA SER A 201 -22.53 -12.83 7.37
C SER A 201 -23.84 -12.49 6.65
N PRO A 202 -25.02 -12.60 7.29
CA PRO A 202 -26.29 -12.20 6.65
C PRO A 202 -26.30 -10.75 6.12
N ASN A 203 -25.50 -9.87 6.72
CA ASN A 203 -25.43 -8.44 6.40
C ASN A 203 -24.18 -8.06 5.58
N GLN A 204 -23.28 -9.01 5.28
CA GLN A 204 -22.03 -8.73 4.58
C GLN A 204 -21.59 -9.86 3.64
N PHE A 205 -21.28 -9.52 2.40
CA PHE A 205 -20.61 -10.41 1.44
C PHE A 205 -19.44 -9.71 0.76
N ILE A 206 -18.59 -10.47 0.07
CA ILE A 206 -17.46 -9.97 -0.72
C ILE A 206 -17.53 -10.50 -2.15
N LEU A 207 -16.97 -9.75 -3.09
CA LEU A 207 -16.56 -10.24 -4.40
C LEU A 207 -15.04 -10.44 -4.36
N ALA A 208 -14.58 -11.68 -4.50
CA ALA A 208 -13.16 -12.05 -4.43
C ALA A 208 -12.65 -12.61 -5.75
N ASN A 209 -11.50 -12.14 -6.23
CA ASN A 209 -10.80 -12.77 -7.35
C ASN A 209 -10.07 -14.01 -6.79
N PRO A 210 -10.24 -15.22 -7.37
CA PRO A 210 -9.53 -16.41 -6.88
C PRO A 210 -7.99 -16.29 -6.91
N ASN A 211 -7.46 -15.33 -7.68
CA ASN A 211 -6.02 -15.04 -7.79
C ASN A 211 -5.53 -13.91 -6.86
N ASN A 212 -6.41 -13.30 -6.04
CA ASN A 212 -6.05 -12.21 -5.13
C ASN A 212 -6.44 -12.54 -3.67
N SER A 213 -5.54 -12.29 -2.71
CA SER A 213 -5.85 -12.42 -1.28
C SER A 213 -6.73 -11.30 -0.73
N VAL A 214 -6.90 -10.20 -1.49
CA VAL A 214 -7.78 -9.06 -1.15
C VAL A 214 -9.06 -9.16 -1.98
N PRO A 215 -10.26 -9.01 -1.38
CA PRO A 215 -11.49 -8.90 -2.15
C PRO A 215 -11.54 -7.60 -2.95
N PHE A 216 -12.00 -7.69 -4.19
CA PHE A 216 -12.21 -6.55 -5.09
C PHE A 216 -13.20 -5.54 -4.49
N ALA A 217 -14.27 -6.06 -3.87
CA ALA A 217 -15.28 -5.23 -3.20
C ALA A 217 -15.90 -5.97 -2.00
N ILE A 218 -16.14 -5.23 -0.91
CA ILE A 218 -16.83 -5.67 0.31
C ILE A 218 -18.17 -4.95 0.39
N PHE A 219 -19.27 -5.69 0.45
CA PHE A 219 -20.64 -5.17 0.46
C PHE A 219 -21.25 -5.33 1.84
N LYS A 220 -21.74 -4.24 2.44
CA LYS A 220 -22.51 -4.23 3.69
C LYS A 220 -23.92 -3.71 3.42
N THR A 221 -24.95 -4.38 3.92
CA THR A 221 -26.36 -3.97 3.74
C THR A 221 -26.59 -2.54 4.22
N SER A 222 -27.19 -1.69 3.38
CA SER A 222 -27.66 -0.36 3.80
C SER A 222 -29.07 -0.44 4.42
N THR A 223 -29.62 0.69 4.84
CA THR A 223 -31.03 0.80 5.28
C THR A 223 -32.04 0.68 4.12
N LYS A 224 -31.60 0.82 2.87
CA LYS A 224 -32.43 0.65 1.68
C LYS A 224 -32.24 -0.76 1.12
N LYS A 225 -33.35 -1.48 0.90
CA LYS A 225 -33.35 -2.83 0.32
C LYS A 225 -32.57 -2.84 -1.01
N ASP A 226 -31.81 -3.90 -1.22
CA ASP A 226 -31.02 -4.18 -2.44
C ASP A 226 -29.94 -3.12 -2.75
N VAL A 227 -29.61 -2.24 -1.79
CA VAL A 227 -28.52 -1.25 -1.83
C VAL A 227 -27.54 -1.50 -0.68
N TYR A 228 -26.25 -1.33 -0.96
CA TYR A 228 -25.14 -1.65 -0.08
C TYR A 228 -24.15 -0.49 0.04
N HIS A 229 -23.57 -0.35 1.23
CA HIS A 229 -22.33 0.40 1.40
C HIS A 229 -21.19 -0.52 0.94
N VAL A 230 -20.46 -0.08 -0.08
CA VAL A 230 -19.33 -0.81 -0.66
C VAL A 230 -18.02 -0.23 -0.17
N GLN A 231 -17.04 -1.10 0.08
CA GLN A 231 -15.64 -0.74 0.20
C GLN A 231 -14.85 -1.46 -0.90
N LEU A 232 -14.12 -0.71 -1.72
CA LEU A 232 -13.30 -1.25 -2.81
C LEU A 232 -11.93 -1.73 -2.31
N GLU A 233 -11.21 -2.50 -3.13
CA GLU A 233 -9.86 -3.00 -2.83
C GLU A 233 -8.82 -1.90 -2.53
N ASN A 234 -8.99 -0.69 -3.10
CA ASN A 234 -8.19 0.49 -2.80
C ASN A 234 -8.54 1.16 -1.45
N GLY A 235 -9.54 0.64 -0.74
CA GLY A 235 -10.04 1.10 0.55
C GLY A 235 -11.09 2.22 0.47
N SER A 236 -11.42 2.74 -0.71
CA SER A 236 -12.43 3.80 -0.86
C SER A 236 -13.85 3.27 -0.61
N HIS A 237 -14.75 4.17 -0.22
CA HIS A 237 -16.14 3.87 0.06
C HIS A 237 -17.06 4.43 -1.04
N THR A 238 -18.05 3.63 -1.42
CA THR A 238 -19.02 3.98 -2.47
C THR A 238 -20.33 3.21 -2.27
N LEU A 239 -21.27 3.34 -3.20
CA LEU A 239 -22.50 2.56 -3.25
C LEU A 239 -22.39 1.41 -4.27
N GLY A 240 -23.10 0.34 -3.97
CA GLY A 240 -23.40 -0.73 -4.93
C GLY A 240 -24.79 -1.27 -4.68
N TYR A 241 -25.44 -1.80 -5.70
CA TYR A 241 -26.86 -2.15 -5.65
C TYR A 241 -27.21 -3.19 -6.73
N TRP A 242 -28.39 -3.81 -6.62
CA TRP A 242 -28.89 -4.72 -7.66
C TRP A 242 -29.67 -3.95 -8.73
N GLU A 243 -29.32 -4.16 -10.00
CA GLU A 243 -30.01 -3.59 -11.16
C GLU A 243 -30.21 -4.70 -12.19
N ASN A 244 -31.46 -5.06 -12.50
CA ASN A 244 -31.81 -6.07 -13.51
C ASN A 244 -31.07 -7.42 -13.37
N GLY A 245 -30.84 -7.88 -12.13
CA GLY A 245 -30.13 -9.14 -11.84
C GLY A 245 -28.60 -9.04 -11.86
N LYS A 246 -28.04 -7.87 -12.14
CA LYS A 246 -26.60 -7.56 -12.04
C LYS A 246 -26.28 -6.95 -10.68
N ILE A 247 -25.06 -7.14 -10.19
CA ILE A 247 -24.48 -6.30 -9.14
C ILE A 247 -23.86 -5.09 -9.85
N VAL A 248 -24.30 -3.88 -9.50
CA VAL A 248 -23.70 -2.63 -9.96
C VAL A 248 -22.87 -2.02 -8.82
N ILE A 249 -21.73 -1.45 -9.15
CA ILE A 249 -20.92 -0.63 -8.24
C ILE A 249 -20.68 0.72 -8.89
N GLU A 250 -20.86 1.81 -8.13
CA GLU A 250 -20.48 3.16 -8.55
C GLU A 250 -18.99 3.36 -8.26
N ILE A 251 -18.15 3.45 -9.29
CA ILE A 251 -16.71 3.68 -9.14
C ILE A 251 -16.46 5.20 -9.17
N PRO A 252 -15.89 5.80 -8.11
CA PRO A 252 -15.60 7.23 -8.07
C PRO A 252 -14.41 7.56 -8.99
N ASN A 253 -14.62 8.54 -9.88
CA ASN A 253 -13.62 9.04 -10.82
C ASN A 253 -12.84 10.22 -10.22
N SER A 254 -11.66 10.53 -10.77
CA SER A 254 -10.79 11.61 -10.30
C SER A 254 -11.36 13.03 -10.43
N ASP A 255 -12.44 13.21 -11.21
CA ASP A 255 -13.16 14.47 -11.39
C ASP A 255 -14.36 14.64 -10.43
N GLY A 256 -14.63 13.63 -9.59
CA GLY A 256 -15.79 13.59 -8.68
C GLY A 256 -17.08 13.05 -9.30
N SER A 257 -17.05 12.62 -10.57
CA SER A 257 -18.14 11.84 -11.18
C SER A 257 -18.05 10.36 -10.77
N TYR A 258 -19.06 9.56 -11.15
CA TYR A 258 -19.09 8.12 -10.90
C TYR A 258 -19.33 7.36 -12.21
N THR A 259 -18.60 6.27 -12.43
CA THR A 259 -18.86 5.28 -13.48
C THR A 259 -19.60 4.07 -12.91
N LYS A 260 -20.41 3.39 -13.72
CA LYS A 260 -21.03 2.11 -13.34
C LYS A 260 -20.16 0.94 -13.79
N GLU A 261 -19.70 0.12 -12.86
CA GLU A 261 -19.20 -1.24 -13.14
C GLU A 261 -20.33 -2.24 -12.92
N GLU A 262 -20.66 -3.04 -13.95
CA GLU A 262 -21.78 -3.99 -13.93
C GLU A 262 -21.30 -5.44 -13.99
N PHE A 263 -21.62 -6.22 -12.95
CA PHE A 263 -21.27 -7.63 -12.87
C PHE A 263 -22.50 -8.52 -13.03
N LEU A 264 -22.56 -9.23 -14.15
CA LEU A 264 -23.55 -10.27 -14.42
C LEU A 264 -23.19 -11.55 -13.66
N LYS A 265 -24.19 -12.25 -13.12
CA LYS A 265 -24.02 -13.60 -12.60
C LYS A 265 -23.71 -14.57 -13.75
N LYS A 266 -22.74 -15.47 -13.53
CA LYS A 266 -22.43 -16.65 -14.36
C LYS A 266 -23.11 -17.90 -13.79
#